data_AF-A0A7L4RE65-F1
#
_entry.id   AF-A0A7L4RE65-F1
#
_cell.length_a   1.000
_cell.length_b   1.000
_cell.length_c   1.000
_cell.angle_alpha   90.00
_cell.angle_beta   90.00
_cell.angle_gamma   90.00
#
_symmetry.space_group_name_H-M   'P 1'
#
loop_
_entity.id
_entity.type
_entity.pdbx_description
1 polymer ?
#
loop_
_entity_poly.entity_id
_entity_poly.type
_entity_poly.pdbx_seq_one_letter_code
_entity_poly.pdbx_strand_id
1 'polypeptide(L)'
;MKRKMQSSHVLEFIFYLCFFLVSVYLFLIILSPLLIQSDNRILLGMGAVSYISNVLMCHQLPERSLELFGQYMPICSRDVSLFAGVFVACIASFASDKLPKVLKSSWLAILSVVPLGVDGVVQLFGFWESTNASRFATGLFAGFCISYYAVNVFVSPPRLSKRTLTALLVLLPFLAILLGTSVYVGSGYRTKSEILSKAKAINNDTDIKVFYIAPRAFSSSIRNDEYLRDYNDTVLSDVSGIRSSSGIYGVWVAVASGDSNGRYIFASGNGSNYFYDAMSGELIAEFKH
;
A
#
# COMPACT_ATOMS: atom_id res chain seq x y z
N MET A 1 34.38 16.95 28.13
CA MET A 1 34.91 15.72 27.50
C MET A 1 33.83 15.11 26.60
N LYS A 2 33.78 15.46 25.31
CA LYS A 2 32.81 14.85 24.37
C LYS A 2 33.37 13.50 23.95
N ARG A 3 32.89 12.40 24.54
CA ARG A 3 33.03 11.08 23.91
C ARG A 3 32.26 11.16 22.59
N LYS A 4 32.96 11.41 21.48
CA LYS A 4 32.48 10.99 20.16
C LYS A 4 32.34 9.48 20.28
N MET A 5 31.12 8.99 20.48
CA MET A 5 30.83 7.58 20.41
C MET A 5 31.20 7.18 18.99
N GLN A 6 32.35 6.52 18.80
CA GLN A 6 32.66 5.88 17.52
C GLN A 6 31.55 4.86 17.30
N SER A 7 30.68 5.10 16.32
CA SER A 7 29.68 4.11 15.95
C SER A 7 30.39 2.81 15.61
N SER A 8 29.94 1.71 16.22
CA SER A 8 30.43 0.40 15.82
C SER A 8 30.09 0.19 14.35
N HIS A 9 30.94 -0.51 13.60
CA HIS A 9 30.69 -0.84 12.20
C HIS A 9 29.35 -1.57 11.99
N VAL A 10 28.84 -2.21 13.05
CA VAL A 10 27.51 -2.82 13.10
C VAL A 10 26.40 -1.79 12.95
N LEU A 11 26.45 -0.65 13.64
CA LEU A 11 25.41 0.38 13.59
C LEU A 11 25.35 1.08 12.22
N GLU A 12 26.50 1.32 11.60
CA GLU A 12 26.58 1.84 10.23
C GLU A 12 25.97 0.84 9.23
N PHE A 13 26.29 -0.45 9.37
CA PHE A 13 25.73 -1.51 8.55
C PHE A 13 24.20 -1.59 8.69
N ILE A 14 23.69 -1.57 9.93
CA ILE A 14 22.24 -1.56 10.22
C ILE A 14 21.58 -0.35 9.56
N PHE A 15 22.17 0.83 9.66
CA PHE A 15 21.65 2.03 8.99
C PHE A 15 21.48 1.82 7.48
N TYR A 16 22.50 1.32 6.78
CA TYR A 16 22.42 1.09 5.33
C TYR A 16 21.39 0.02 4.97
N LEU A 17 21.31 -1.06 5.76
CA LEU A 17 20.30 -2.10 5.60
C LEU A 17 18.89 -1.52 5.74
N CYS A 18 18.62 -0.77 6.82
CA CYS A 18 17.33 -0.11 7.03
C CYS A 18 17.01 0.90 5.94
N PHE A 19 17.97 1.72 5.52
CA PHE A 19 17.78 2.71 4.46
C PHE A 19 17.41 2.04 3.13
N PHE A 20 18.08 0.95 2.77
CA PHE A 20 17.73 0.21 1.57
C PHE A 20 16.34 -0.45 1.68
N LEU A 21 16.05 -1.13 2.79
CA LEU A 21 14.77 -1.81 2.97
C LEU A 21 13.60 -0.83 2.90
N VAL A 22 13.71 0.35 3.55
CA VAL A 22 12.66 1.38 3.44
C VAL A 22 12.58 1.96 2.03
N SER A 23 13.69 2.08 1.31
CA SER A 23 13.70 2.55 -0.09
C SER A 23 12.98 1.56 -1.01
N VAL A 24 13.28 0.26 -0.92
CA VAL A 24 12.62 -0.79 -1.70
C VAL A 24 11.15 -0.87 -1.35
N TYR A 25 10.81 -0.83 -0.06
CA TYR A 25 9.43 -0.87 0.39
C TYR A 25 8.63 0.34 -0.11
N LEU A 26 9.16 1.57 0.01
CA LEU A 26 8.53 2.78 -0.53
C LEU A 26 8.34 2.70 -2.04
N PHE A 27 9.37 2.27 -2.77
CA PHE A 27 9.29 2.09 -4.21
C PHE A 27 8.19 1.09 -4.57
N LEU A 28 8.12 -0.04 -3.85
CA LEU A 28 7.14 -1.08 -4.09
C LEU A 28 5.71 -0.62 -3.80
N ILE A 29 5.46 0.09 -2.70
CA ILE A 29 4.10 0.58 -2.37
C ILE A 29 3.63 1.71 -3.30
N ILE A 30 4.54 2.58 -3.76
CA ILE A 30 4.20 3.67 -4.69
C ILE A 30 3.91 3.10 -6.07
N LEU A 31 4.66 2.08 -6.51
CA LEU A 31 4.49 1.49 -7.83
C LEU A 31 3.42 0.40 -7.86
N SER A 32 3.00 -0.16 -6.71
CA SER A 32 2.05 -1.28 -6.69
C SER A 32 0.73 -1.01 -7.41
N PRO A 33 0.14 0.21 -7.42
CA PRO A 33 -1.08 0.49 -8.18
C PRO A 33 -0.89 0.29 -9.69
N LEU A 34 0.32 0.52 -10.20
CA LEU A 34 0.67 0.23 -11.60
C LEU A 34 1.03 -1.25 -11.79
N LEU A 35 1.83 -1.81 -10.88
CA LEU A 35 2.30 -3.19 -10.96
C LEU A 35 1.16 -4.20 -10.94
N ILE A 36 0.17 -4.00 -10.06
CA ILE A 36 -0.98 -4.91 -9.95
C ILE A 36 -1.76 -4.97 -11.27
N GLN A 37 -1.83 -3.86 -12.00
CA GLN A 37 -2.53 -3.77 -13.29
C GLN A 37 -1.74 -4.37 -14.47
N SER A 38 -0.52 -4.88 -14.26
CA SER A 38 0.33 -5.38 -15.33
C SER A 38 -0.14 -6.72 -15.89
N ASP A 39 -0.01 -6.89 -17.21
CA ASP A 39 -0.16 -8.21 -17.86
C ASP A 39 1.07 -9.11 -17.68
N ASN A 40 2.21 -8.53 -17.27
CA ASN A 40 3.36 -9.34 -16.88
C ASN A 40 3.13 -9.93 -15.48
N ARG A 41 3.03 -11.26 -15.41
CA ARG A 41 2.75 -12.00 -14.17
C ARG A 41 3.74 -11.71 -13.04
N ILE A 42 5.01 -11.45 -13.34
CA ILE A 42 6.00 -11.12 -12.32
C ILE A 42 5.72 -9.74 -11.72
N LEU A 43 5.47 -8.75 -12.58
CA LEU A 43 5.14 -7.38 -12.13
C LEU A 43 3.82 -7.38 -11.36
N LEU A 44 2.79 -8.06 -11.87
CA LEU A 44 1.53 -8.28 -11.17
C LEU A 44 1.77 -8.89 -9.79
N GLY A 45 2.60 -9.94 -9.73
CA GLY A 45 2.97 -10.59 -8.48
C GLY A 45 3.66 -9.66 -7.49
N MET A 46 4.56 -8.79 -7.94
CA MET A 46 5.19 -7.76 -7.10
C MET A 46 4.14 -6.80 -6.51
N GLY A 47 3.19 -6.35 -7.34
CA GLY A 47 2.05 -5.56 -6.90
C GLY A 47 1.24 -6.31 -5.84
N ALA A 48 0.86 -7.55 -6.11
CA ALA A 48 0.04 -8.37 -5.22
C ALA A 48 0.73 -8.63 -3.87
N VAL A 49 2.04 -8.95 -3.87
CA VAL A 49 2.85 -9.10 -2.65
C VAL A 49 2.83 -7.81 -1.82
N SER A 50 2.90 -6.64 -2.47
CA SER A 50 2.77 -5.36 -1.78
C SER A 50 1.40 -5.23 -1.08
N TYR A 51 0.29 -5.53 -1.75
CA TYR A 51 -1.04 -5.49 -1.12
C TYR A 51 -1.21 -6.53 0.01
N ILE A 52 -0.72 -7.76 -0.18
CA ILE A 52 -0.87 -8.86 0.78
C ILE A 52 -0.04 -8.60 2.04
N SER A 53 1.22 -8.19 1.89
CA SER A 53 2.12 -7.96 3.03
C SER A 53 1.64 -6.87 3.98
N ASN A 54 0.81 -5.96 3.47
CA ASN A 54 0.27 -4.83 4.22
C ASN A 54 -1.05 -5.10 4.95
N VAL A 55 -1.62 -6.30 4.82
CA VAL A 55 -2.82 -6.73 5.54
C VAL A 55 -2.65 -6.60 7.06
N LEU A 56 -1.46 -6.86 7.59
CA LEU A 56 -1.20 -6.82 9.04
C LEU A 56 -1.04 -5.40 9.58
N MET A 57 -0.58 -4.48 8.74
CA MET A 57 -0.17 -3.13 9.16
C MET A 57 -1.20 -2.07 8.82
N CYS A 58 -2.02 -2.30 7.79
CA CYS A 58 -2.96 -1.32 7.27
C CYS A 58 -4.36 -1.91 7.07
N HIS A 59 -5.37 -1.05 7.20
CA HIS A 59 -6.75 -1.38 6.86
C HIS A 59 -7.03 -1.25 5.37
N GLN A 60 -6.14 -0.60 4.61
CA GLN A 60 -6.22 -0.43 3.15
C GLN A 60 -7.47 0.32 2.66
N LEU A 61 -8.16 1.05 3.54
CA LEU A 61 -9.39 1.78 3.23
C LEU A 61 -9.15 2.87 2.17
N PRO A 62 -9.82 2.83 1.01
CA PRO A 62 -9.69 3.81 -0.08
C PRO A 62 -9.82 5.27 0.34
N GLU A 63 -10.80 5.58 1.19
CA GLU A 63 -11.02 6.94 1.69
C GLU A 63 -9.83 7.50 2.49
N ARG A 64 -8.91 6.63 2.90
CA ARG A 64 -7.66 6.99 3.61
C ARG A 64 -6.41 6.76 2.77
N SER A 65 -6.53 6.21 1.57
CA SER A 65 -5.42 5.88 0.67
C SER A 65 -5.34 6.89 -0.46
N LEU A 66 -4.14 7.11 -1.00
CA LEU A 66 -4.00 7.90 -2.23
C LEU A 66 -4.33 7.00 -3.42
N GLU A 67 -5.01 7.57 -4.41
CA GLU A 67 -5.26 6.93 -5.69
C GLU A 67 -4.16 7.29 -6.68
N LEU A 68 -3.54 6.28 -7.30
CA LEU A 68 -2.53 6.43 -8.34
C LEU A 68 -2.92 5.53 -9.52
N PHE A 69 -2.92 6.06 -10.73
CA PHE A 69 -3.23 5.30 -11.95
C PHE A 69 -4.61 4.59 -11.91
N GLY A 70 -5.62 5.22 -11.31
CA GLY A 70 -6.96 4.63 -11.18
C GLY A 70 -7.07 3.51 -10.15
N GLN A 71 -6.08 3.35 -9.26
CA GLN A 71 -6.03 2.31 -8.24
C GLN A 71 -5.51 2.88 -6.91
N TYR A 72 -6.12 2.46 -5.80
CA TYR A 72 -5.69 2.88 -4.47
C TYR A 72 -4.38 2.20 -4.06
N MET A 73 -3.48 2.96 -3.43
CA MET A 73 -2.25 2.45 -2.83
C MET A 73 -2.50 1.30 -1.84
N PRO A 74 -1.50 0.43 -1.60
CA PRO A 74 -1.65 -0.78 -0.79
C PRO A 74 -1.66 -0.48 0.71
N ILE A 75 -1.38 0.76 1.11
CA ILE A 75 -1.48 1.29 2.47
C ILE A 75 -2.04 2.71 2.46
N CYS A 76 -2.52 3.17 3.61
CA CYS A 76 -3.11 4.49 3.75
C CYS A 76 -2.07 5.62 3.67
N SER A 77 -2.55 6.84 3.40
CA SER A 77 -1.73 8.06 3.32
C SER A 77 -0.88 8.31 4.56
N ARG A 78 -1.39 7.94 5.75
CA ARG A 78 -0.65 8.01 7.02
C ARG A 78 0.56 7.09 7.01
N ASP A 79 0.37 5.81 6.68
CA ASP A 79 1.46 4.83 6.69
C ASP A 79 2.51 5.17 5.64
N VAL A 80 2.09 5.54 4.41
CA VAL A 80 3.02 6.02 3.36
C VAL A 80 3.86 7.17 3.88
N SER A 81 3.23 8.14 4.54
CA SER A 81 3.95 9.31 5.03
C SER A 81 4.91 9.01 6.17
N LEU A 82 4.60 8.06 7.06
CA LEU A 82 5.53 7.60 8.10
C LEU A 82 6.79 7.00 7.49
N PHE A 83 6.64 6.07 6.53
CA PHE A 83 7.78 5.48 5.82
C PHE A 83 8.53 6.52 4.97
N ALA A 84 7.83 7.44 4.33
CA ALA A 84 8.45 8.55 3.60
C ALA A 84 9.27 9.44 4.55
N GLY A 85 8.77 9.69 5.76
CA GLY A 85 9.47 10.44 6.81
C GLY A 85 10.76 9.75 7.22
N VAL A 86 10.71 8.43 7.44
CA VAL A 86 11.92 7.61 7.71
C VAL A 86 12.93 7.72 6.57
N PHE A 87 12.49 7.59 5.33
CA PHE A 87 13.35 7.70 4.15
C PHE A 87 14.00 9.08 4.03
N VAL A 88 13.22 10.15 4.17
CA VAL A 88 13.73 11.53 4.15
C VAL A 88 14.70 11.77 5.31
N ALA A 89 14.44 11.23 6.50
CA ALA A 89 15.37 11.31 7.64
C ALA A 89 16.71 10.61 7.37
N CYS A 90 16.68 9.44 6.73
CA CYS A 90 17.90 8.74 6.32
C CYS A 90 18.72 9.59 5.32
N ILE A 91 18.06 10.20 4.32
CA ILE A 91 18.71 11.12 3.38
C ILE A 91 19.29 12.33 4.11
N ALA A 92 18.48 12.98 4.95
CA ALA A 92 18.88 14.16 5.71
C ALA A 92 20.09 13.89 6.64
N SER A 93 20.23 12.65 7.13
CA SER A 93 21.33 12.26 8.01
C SER A 93 22.71 12.35 7.34
N PHE A 94 22.81 12.23 6.01
CA PHE A 94 24.04 12.48 5.25
C PHE A 94 24.50 13.95 5.32
N ALA A 95 23.57 14.89 5.55
CA ALA A 95 23.82 16.32 5.67
C ALA A 95 23.64 16.83 7.12
N SER A 96 23.70 15.94 8.12
CA SER A 96 23.30 16.26 9.49
C SER A 96 24.15 17.33 10.19
N ASP A 97 25.37 17.58 9.71
CA ASP A 97 26.23 18.66 10.19
C ASP A 97 25.75 20.05 9.73
N LYS A 98 24.96 20.10 8.66
CA LYS A 98 24.37 21.34 8.10
C LYS A 98 22.98 21.63 8.65
N LEU A 99 22.36 20.69 9.35
CA LEU A 99 20.99 20.79 9.82
C LEU A 99 20.90 21.34 11.25
N PRO A 100 19.79 22.02 11.61
CA PRO A 100 19.61 22.59 12.94
C PRO A 100 19.73 21.56 14.07
N LYS A 101 20.41 21.92 15.16
CA LYS A 101 20.59 21.03 16.33
C LYS A 101 19.28 20.63 16.98
N VAL A 102 18.22 21.44 16.86
CA VAL A 102 16.88 21.12 17.37
C VAL A 102 16.34 19.81 16.81
N LEU A 103 16.73 19.43 15.58
CA LEU A 103 16.33 18.16 14.97
C LEU A 103 16.91 16.94 15.70
N LYS A 104 18.01 17.11 16.44
CA LYS A 104 18.63 16.05 17.27
C LYS A 104 18.08 16.05 18.71
N SER A 105 17.01 16.81 18.98
CA SER A 105 16.37 16.87 20.30
C SER A 105 15.42 15.70 20.51
N SER A 106 15.55 15.00 21.64
CA SER A 106 14.60 13.94 22.04
C SER A 106 13.20 14.49 22.24
N TRP A 107 13.08 15.72 22.76
CA TRP A 107 11.79 16.39 22.93
C TRP A 107 11.09 16.64 21.60
N LEU A 108 11.81 17.02 20.55
CA LEU A 108 11.20 17.19 19.23
C LEU A 108 10.70 15.85 18.70
N ALA A 109 11.48 14.77 18.84
CA ALA A 109 11.05 13.43 18.44
C ALA A 109 9.77 13.00 19.18
N ILE A 110 9.70 13.20 20.50
CA ILE A 110 8.52 12.86 21.31
C ILE A 110 7.31 13.73 20.91
N LEU A 111 7.48 15.05 20.83
CA LEU A 111 6.40 15.98 20.51
C LEU A 111 5.91 15.86 19.07
N SER A 112 6.75 15.37 18.14
CA SER A 112 6.34 15.16 16.74
C SER A 112 5.25 14.13 16.55
N VAL A 113 5.05 13.21 17.51
CA VAL A 113 3.97 12.21 17.50
C VAL A 113 2.64 12.82 17.93
N VAL A 114 2.66 13.93 18.68
CA VAL A 114 1.45 14.53 19.24
C VAL A 114 0.45 14.93 18.14
N PRO A 115 0.82 15.65 17.06
CA PRO A 115 -0.11 15.95 15.97
C PRO A 115 -0.72 14.70 15.32
N LEU A 116 0.07 13.65 15.14
CA LEU A 116 -0.39 12.37 14.57
C LEU A 116 -1.39 11.67 15.50
N GLY A 117 -1.10 11.65 16.80
CA GLY A 117 -1.98 11.09 17.82
C GLY A 117 -3.27 11.88 17.98
N VAL A 118 -3.19 13.22 17.99
CA VAL A 118 -4.36 14.11 18.05
C VAL A 118 -5.23 13.92 16.81
N ASP A 119 -4.67 13.90 15.59
CA ASP A 119 -5.43 13.64 14.35
C ASP A 119 -6.17 12.30 14.42
N GLY A 120 -5.54 11.24 14.92
CA GLY A 120 -6.17 9.94 15.13
C GLY A 120 -7.26 9.92 16.21
N VAL A 121 -7.01 10.52 17.36
CA VAL A 121 -7.93 10.52 18.52
C VAL A 121 -9.13 11.42 18.27
N VAL A 122 -8.94 12.62 17.73
CA VAL A 122 -10.02 13.55 17.40
C VAL A 122 -10.93 12.95 16.33
N GLN A 123 -10.36 12.26 15.34
CA GLN A 123 -11.13 11.51 14.35
C GLN A 123 -11.93 10.37 14.99
N LEU A 124 -11.37 9.67 15.98
CA LEU A 124 -12.06 8.58 16.69
C LEU A 124 -13.35 9.05 17.40
N PHE A 125 -13.34 10.28 17.93
CA PHE A 125 -14.50 10.88 18.59
C PHE A 125 -15.45 11.63 17.64
N GLY A 126 -15.18 11.63 16.32
CA GLY A 126 -16.06 12.24 15.33
C GLY A 126 -16.05 13.78 15.28
N PHE A 127 -15.10 14.43 15.96
CA PHE A 127 -15.00 15.89 15.97
C PHE A 127 -14.40 16.48 14.68
N TRP A 128 -13.70 15.65 13.90
CA TRP A 128 -13.03 16.07 12.67
C TRP A 128 -12.81 14.87 11.74
N GLU A 129 -13.02 15.08 10.44
CA GLU A 129 -12.63 14.11 9.43
C GLU A 129 -11.20 14.37 8.95
N SER A 130 -10.28 13.49 9.34
CA SER A 130 -8.89 13.57 8.90
C SER A 130 -8.83 13.45 7.37
N THR A 131 -8.07 14.34 6.71
CA THR A 131 -7.93 14.34 5.26
C THR A 131 -6.65 13.62 4.88
N ASN A 132 -6.54 13.12 3.64
CA ASN A 132 -5.29 12.51 3.18
C ASN A 132 -4.09 13.48 3.28
N ALA A 133 -4.32 14.78 3.14
CA ALA A 133 -3.29 15.80 3.33
C ALA A 133 -2.85 15.93 4.80
N SER A 134 -3.79 15.96 5.77
CA SER A 134 -3.44 16.04 7.20
C SER A 134 -2.74 14.77 7.68
N ARG A 135 -3.22 13.59 7.25
CA ARG A 135 -2.58 12.29 7.50
C ARG A 135 -1.15 12.26 6.99
N PHE A 136 -0.96 12.74 5.76
CA PHE A 136 0.36 12.76 5.14
C PHE A 136 1.31 13.74 5.85
N ALA A 137 0.86 14.96 6.15
CA ALA A 137 1.70 15.96 6.78
C ALA A 137 2.13 15.55 8.21
N THR A 138 1.18 15.09 9.02
CA THR A 138 1.45 14.67 10.41
C THR A 138 2.30 13.40 10.48
N GLY A 139 2.05 12.41 9.62
CA GLY A 139 2.84 11.18 9.57
C GLY A 139 4.25 11.41 9.01
N LEU A 140 4.41 12.26 7.98
CA LEU A 140 5.73 12.65 7.46
C LEU A 140 6.56 13.35 8.53
N PHE A 141 5.96 14.28 9.28
CA PHE A 141 6.64 15.00 10.35
C PHE A 141 7.08 14.07 11.48
N ALA A 142 6.17 13.20 11.96
CA ALA A 142 6.49 12.23 13.00
C ALA A 142 7.57 11.24 12.55
N GLY A 143 7.41 10.63 11.37
CA GLY A 143 8.38 9.70 10.81
C GLY A 143 9.76 10.33 10.63
N PHE A 144 9.81 11.57 10.12
CA PHE A 144 11.06 12.30 9.97
C PHE A 144 11.74 12.58 11.30
N CYS A 145 11.04 13.20 12.27
CA CYS A 145 11.64 13.63 13.53
C CYS A 145 12.14 12.44 14.38
N ILE A 146 11.36 11.36 14.46
CA ILE A 146 11.73 10.17 15.22
C ILE A 146 12.96 9.50 14.60
N SER A 147 12.92 9.23 13.30
CA SER A 147 14.01 8.53 12.61
C SER A 147 15.27 9.38 12.52
N TYR A 148 15.14 10.69 12.29
CA TYR A 148 16.29 11.58 12.24
C TYR A 148 16.98 11.65 13.62
N TYR A 149 16.21 11.77 14.70
CA TYR A 149 16.74 11.69 16.06
C TYR A 149 17.47 10.36 16.30
N ALA A 150 16.81 9.23 16.03
CA ALA A 150 17.37 7.90 16.26
C ALA A 150 18.69 7.70 15.50
N VAL A 151 18.72 7.99 14.20
CA VAL A 151 19.93 7.86 13.38
C VAL A 151 21.05 8.75 13.92
N ASN A 152 20.79 10.01 14.22
CA ASN A 152 21.85 10.96 14.57
C ASN A 152 22.33 10.89 16.03
N VAL A 153 21.60 10.18 16.89
CA VAL A 153 22.04 9.88 18.27
C VAL A 153 22.85 8.59 18.33
N PHE A 154 22.42 7.55 17.60
CA PHE A 154 23.03 6.22 17.69
C PHE A 154 24.06 5.95 16.59
N VAL A 155 23.96 6.60 15.44
CA VAL A 155 24.82 6.38 14.28
C VAL A 155 25.61 7.65 13.97
N SER A 156 26.91 7.50 13.68
CA SER A 156 27.68 8.63 13.14
C SER A 156 27.12 9.04 11.79
N PRO A 157 27.27 10.32 11.38
CA PRO A 157 26.82 10.77 10.06
C PRO A 157 27.31 9.82 8.95
N PRO A 158 26.39 9.17 8.20
CA PRO A 158 26.76 8.15 7.24
C PRO A 158 27.61 8.75 6.12
N ARG A 159 28.62 8.00 5.69
CA ARG A 159 29.48 8.35 4.55
C ARG A 159 29.51 7.19 3.57
N LEU A 160 29.22 7.47 2.31
CA LEU A 160 29.34 6.49 1.24
C LEU A 160 30.76 5.93 1.23
N SER A 161 30.88 4.60 1.31
CA SER A 161 32.17 3.92 1.36
C SER A 161 32.06 2.54 0.70
N LYS A 162 33.20 1.84 0.51
CA LYS A 162 33.21 0.45 0.02
C LYS A 162 32.33 -0.49 0.86
N ARG A 163 32.06 -0.15 2.13
CA ARG A 163 31.16 -0.91 3.02
C ARG A 163 29.69 -0.80 2.63
N THR A 164 29.29 0.32 2.01
CA THR A 164 27.96 0.48 1.42
C THR A 164 27.75 -0.58 0.33
N LEU A 165 28.78 -0.88 -0.48
CA LEU A 165 28.72 -1.94 -1.48
C LEU A 165 28.53 -3.34 -0.85
N THR A 166 29.22 -3.61 0.26
CA THR A 166 29.05 -4.89 0.99
C THR A 166 27.64 -5.05 1.55
N ALA A 167 27.04 -3.98 2.09
CA ALA A 167 25.65 -4.01 2.55
C ALA A 167 24.66 -4.30 1.41
N LEU A 168 24.90 -3.74 0.22
CA LEU A 168 24.12 -4.03 -0.99
C LEU A 168 24.19 -5.51 -1.42
N LEU A 169 25.34 -6.18 -1.26
CA LEU A 169 25.46 -7.59 -1.59
C LEU A 169 24.65 -8.50 -0.66
N VAL A 170 24.52 -8.15 0.63
CA VAL A 170 23.70 -8.89 1.61
C VAL A 170 22.20 -8.81 1.27
N LEU A 171 21.80 -7.86 0.42
CA LEU A 171 20.42 -7.66 0.00
C LEU A 171 19.99 -8.55 -1.17
N LEU A 172 20.94 -9.11 -1.92
CA LEU A 172 20.67 -10.04 -3.02
C LEU A 172 19.74 -11.21 -2.65
N PRO A 173 19.92 -11.93 -1.52
CA PRO A 173 18.98 -12.98 -1.14
C PRO A 173 17.57 -12.45 -0.87
N PHE A 174 17.42 -11.27 -0.28
CA PHE A 174 16.10 -10.66 -0.03
C PHE A 174 15.40 -10.28 -1.34
N LEU A 175 16.15 -9.73 -2.31
CA LEU A 175 15.63 -9.43 -3.65
C LEU A 175 15.26 -10.72 -4.40
N ALA A 176 16.05 -11.78 -4.27
CA ALA A 176 15.75 -13.08 -4.86
C ALA A 176 14.49 -13.71 -4.24
N ILE A 177 14.31 -13.60 -2.92
CA ILE A 177 13.10 -14.04 -2.23
C ILE A 177 11.90 -13.22 -2.71
N LEU A 178 12.00 -11.89 -2.75
CA LEU A 178 10.94 -11.02 -3.25
C LEU A 178 10.55 -11.39 -4.68
N LEU A 179 11.54 -11.64 -5.56
CA LEU A 179 11.30 -12.07 -6.93
C LEU A 179 10.62 -13.44 -6.98
N GLY A 180 11.12 -14.42 -6.23
CA GLY A 180 10.56 -15.77 -6.18
C GLY A 180 9.11 -15.78 -5.66
N THR A 181 8.83 -15.05 -4.58
CA THR A 181 7.47 -14.86 -4.06
C THR A 181 6.59 -14.14 -5.07
N SER A 182 7.11 -13.15 -5.79
CA SER A 182 6.36 -12.44 -6.84
C SER A 182 6.00 -13.36 -8.01
N VAL A 183 6.92 -14.23 -8.45
CA VAL A 183 6.64 -15.26 -9.46
C VAL A 183 5.55 -16.21 -8.98
N TYR A 184 5.67 -16.72 -7.75
CA TYR A 184 4.71 -17.65 -7.16
C TYR A 184 3.31 -17.04 -6.99
N VAL A 185 3.22 -15.82 -6.45
CA VAL A 185 1.94 -15.13 -6.28
C VAL A 185 1.36 -14.76 -7.65
N GLY A 186 2.16 -14.19 -8.54
CA GLY A 186 1.72 -13.74 -9.85
C GLY A 186 1.24 -14.86 -10.78
N SER A 187 1.74 -16.09 -10.62
CA SER A 187 1.24 -17.24 -11.38
C SER A 187 -0.17 -17.66 -10.96
N GLY A 188 -0.55 -17.42 -9.70
CA GLY A 188 -1.89 -17.71 -9.17
C GLY A 188 -2.95 -16.63 -9.48
N TYR A 189 -2.52 -15.44 -9.91
CA TYR A 189 -3.43 -14.33 -10.23
C TYR A 189 -3.81 -14.31 -11.71
N ARG A 190 -5.02 -13.82 -12.00
CA ARG A 190 -5.42 -13.42 -13.34
C ARG A 190 -4.96 -12.00 -13.63
N THR A 191 -4.56 -11.74 -14.87
CA THR A 191 -4.20 -10.38 -15.31
C THR A 191 -5.44 -9.52 -15.54
N LYS A 192 -5.29 -8.20 -15.56
CA LYS A 192 -6.37 -7.27 -15.87
C LYS A 192 -6.99 -7.56 -17.25
N SER A 193 -6.18 -7.88 -18.25
CA SER A 193 -6.65 -8.25 -19.61
C SER A 193 -7.41 -9.58 -19.65
N GLU A 194 -6.99 -10.59 -18.87
CA GLU A 194 -7.70 -11.87 -18.73
C GLU A 194 -9.09 -11.66 -18.09
N ILE A 195 -9.18 -10.78 -17.10
CA ILE A 195 -10.46 -10.42 -16.47
C ILE A 195 -11.35 -9.64 -17.45
N LEU A 196 -10.79 -8.63 -18.13
CA LEU A 196 -11.53 -7.82 -19.09
C LEU A 196 -12.06 -8.65 -20.26
N SER A 197 -11.24 -9.54 -20.83
CA SER A 197 -11.66 -10.40 -21.96
C SER A 197 -12.79 -11.36 -21.56
N LYS A 198 -12.72 -11.95 -20.36
CA LYS A 198 -13.79 -12.77 -19.81
C LYS A 198 -15.08 -11.97 -19.58
N ALA A 199 -14.96 -10.79 -18.99
CA ALA A 199 -16.11 -9.93 -18.74
C ALA A 199 -16.79 -9.49 -20.05
N LYS A 200 -16.01 -9.17 -21.09
CA LYS A 200 -16.52 -8.81 -22.43
C LYS A 200 -17.24 -9.96 -23.13
N ALA A 201 -16.70 -11.17 -23.00
CA ALA A 201 -17.33 -12.38 -23.56
C ALA A 201 -18.70 -12.68 -22.94
N ILE A 202 -18.91 -12.29 -21.67
CA ILE A 202 -20.18 -12.47 -20.97
C ILE A 202 -21.18 -11.36 -21.32
N ASN A 203 -20.71 -10.11 -21.45
CA ASN A 203 -21.59 -8.93 -21.56
C ASN A 203 -21.69 -8.34 -22.98
N ASN A 204 -21.41 -9.12 -24.03
CA ASN A 204 -21.52 -8.67 -25.43
C ASN A 204 -20.82 -7.33 -25.72
N ASP A 205 -19.60 -7.14 -25.19
CA ASP A 205 -18.74 -5.97 -25.48
C ASP A 205 -19.30 -4.59 -25.04
N THR A 206 -20.16 -4.55 -24.01
CA THR A 206 -20.56 -3.30 -23.33
C THR A 206 -19.35 -2.59 -22.69
N ASP A 207 -19.53 -1.35 -22.22
CA ASP A 207 -18.49 -0.66 -21.46
C ASP A 207 -18.27 -1.40 -20.12
N ILE A 208 -17.03 -1.85 -19.88
CA ILE A 208 -16.66 -2.65 -18.70
C ILE A 208 -15.51 -1.97 -17.97
N LYS A 209 -15.76 -1.62 -16.72
CA LYS A 209 -14.74 -1.06 -15.82
C LYS A 209 -14.13 -2.18 -14.98
N VAL A 210 -12.81 -2.31 -14.99
CA VAL A 210 -12.07 -3.30 -14.19
C VAL A 210 -11.19 -2.60 -13.17
N PHE A 211 -11.36 -2.95 -11.90
CA PHE A 211 -10.57 -2.41 -10.80
C PHE A 211 -10.16 -3.51 -9.82
N TYR A 212 -9.07 -3.25 -9.10
CA TYR A 212 -8.53 -4.15 -8.10
C TYR A 212 -8.97 -3.71 -6.70
N ILE A 213 -9.55 -4.62 -5.94
CA ILE A 213 -9.92 -4.40 -4.55
C ILE A 213 -8.81 -4.97 -3.66
N ALA A 214 -8.25 -4.11 -2.80
CA ALA A 214 -7.23 -4.50 -1.84
C ALA A 214 -7.83 -5.44 -0.75
N PRO A 215 -7.03 -6.38 -0.21
CA PRO A 215 -7.50 -7.42 0.72
C PRO A 215 -8.39 -6.95 1.88
N ARG A 216 -8.03 -5.83 2.53
CA ARG A 216 -8.79 -5.29 3.67
C ARG A 216 -9.76 -4.16 3.34
N ALA A 217 -9.86 -3.80 2.06
CA ALA A 217 -10.59 -2.62 1.60
C ALA A 217 -12.01 -2.89 1.10
N PHE A 218 -12.40 -4.15 0.94
CA PHE A 218 -13.62 -4.57 0.23
C PHE A 218 -14.86 -3.71 0.49
N SER A 219 -15.31 -3.60 1.75
CA SER A 219 -16.57 -2.90 2.05
C SER A 219 -16.54 -1.39 1.83
N SER A 220 -15.36 -0.75 1.77
CA SER A 220 -15.24 0.70 1.54
C SER A 220 -14.71 1.05 0.15
N SER A 221 -13.99 0.15 -0.52
CA SER A 221 -13.59 0.27 -1.94
C SER A 221 -14.77 0.39 -2.87
N ILE A 222 -15.81 -0.39 -2.62
CA ILE A 222 -16.96 -0.42 -3.51
C ILE A 222 -17.87 0.80 -3.24
N ARG A 223 -17.97 1.27 -1.99
CA ARG A 223 -18.75 2.47 -1.63
C ARG A 223 -18.17 3.80 -2.11
N ASN A 224 -16.85 3.87 -2.31
CA ASN A 224 -16.15 5.09 -2.71
C ASN A 224 -15.83 5.16 -4.21
N ASP A 225 -16.13 4.13 -5.00
CA ASP A 225 -16.02 4.22 -6.46
C ASP A 225 -17.22 4.99 -7.00
N GLU A 226 -16.97 6.08 -7.72
CA GLU A 226 -18.01 6.96 -8.29
C GLU A 226 -19.01 6.21 -9.17
N TYR A 227 -18.58 5.12 -9.81
CA TYR A 227 -19.44 4.28 -10.63
C TYR A 227 -20.28 3.32 -9.80
N LEU A 228 -19.81 2.92 -8.61
CA LEU A 228 -20.45 1.88 -7.79
C LEU A 228 -21.31 2.42 -6.65
N ARG A 229 -21.09 3.69 -6.28
CA ARG A 229 -21.83 4.37 -5.22
C ARG A 229 -23.33 4.46 -5.48
N ASP A 230 -23.73 4.39 -6.74
CA ASP A 230 -25.14 4.48 -7.16
C ASP A 230 -25.85 3.10 -7.15
N TYR A 231 -25.14 1.99 -6.89
CA TYR A 231 -25.73 0.65 -6.76
C TYR A 231 -26.07 0.28 -5.30
N ASN A 232 -27.06 -0.62 -5.13
CA ASN A 232 -27.69 -0.97 -3.85
C ASN A 232 -26.73 -1.64 -2.83
N ASP A 233 -26.88 -1.33 -1.54
CA ASP A 233 -26.01 -1.80 -0.43
C ASP A 233 -25.88 -3.33 -0.33
N THR A 234 -26.90 -4.09 -0.78
CA THR A 234 -26.89 -5.57 -0.80
C THR A 234 -25.91 -6.14 -1.82
N VAL A 235 -25.76 -5.49 -2.98
CA VAL A 235 -24.77 -5.86 -4.01
C VAL A 235 -23.36 -5.63 -3.46
N LEU A 236 -23.19 -4.55 -2.70
CA LEU A 236 -21.94 -4.18 -2.04
C LEU A 236 -21.59 -5.17 -0.92
N SER A 237 -22.57 -5.68 -0.17
CA SER A 237 -22.34 -6.68 0.87
C SER A 237 -21.90 -8.03 0.29
N ASP A 238 -22.45 -8.45 -0.84
CA ASP A 238 -22.12 -9.75 -1.45
C ASP A 238 -20.84 -9.69 -2.28
N VAL A 239 -20.56 -8.58 -2.98
CA VAL A 239 -19.24 -8.31 -3.58
C VAL A 239 -18.16 -8.16 -2.50
N SER A 240 -18.50 -7.63 -1.31
CA SER A 240 -17.61 -7.66 -0.13
C SER A 240 -17.49 -9.04 0.54
N GLY A 241 -18.47 -9.91 0.28
CA GLY A 241 -18.51 -11.34 0.62
C GLY A 241 -17.61 -12.19 -0.27
N ILE A 242 -17.11 -11.63 -1.39
CA ILE A 242 -16.00 -12.17 -2.21
C ILE A 242 -14.68 -11.96 -1.47
N ARG A 243 -14.65 -12.33 -0.20
CA ARG A 243 -13.40 -12.67 0.44
C ARG A 243 -12.86 -13.85 -0.34
N SER A 244 -11.60 -13.75 -0.76
CA SER A 244 -10.78 -14.95 -0.82
C SER A 244 -11.07 -15.76 0.46
N SER A 245 -11.25 -17.08 0.37
CA SER A 245 -11.48 -17.95 1.54
C SER A 245 -10.48 -17.76 2.69
N SER A 246 -9.34 -17.11 2.41
CA SER A 246 -8.30 -16.73 3.38
C SER A 246 -8.30 -15.25 3.80
N GLY A 247 -9.03 -14.34 3.15
CA GLY A 247 -9.13 -12.91 3.50
C GLY A 247 -7.84 -12.09 3.34
N ILE A 248 -6.79 -12.68 2.78
CA ILE A 248 -5.46 -12.06 2.63
C ILE A 248 -5.13 -11.67 1.18
N TYR A 249 -5.87 -12.18 0.20
CA TYR A 249 -5.68 -11.87 -1.22
C TYR A 249 -6.69 -10.82 -1.68
N GLY A 250 -6.24 -9.88 -2.51
CA GLY A 250 -7.14 -8.93 -3.18
C GLY A 250 -7.79 -9.57 -4.40
N VAL A 251 -8.79 -8.90 -4.96
CA VAL A 251 -9.65 -9.47 -6.01
C VAL A 251 -9.86 -8.46 -7.12
N TRP A 252 -9.92 -8.96 -8.35
CA TRP A 252 -10.35 -8.17 -9.49
C TRP A 252 -11.87 -8.16 -9.58
N VAL A 253 -12.43 -6.98 -9.75
CA VAL A 253 -13.86 -6.82 -10.00
C VAL A 253 -14.03 -6.13 -11.35
N ALA A 254 -14.90 -6.67 -12.19
CA ALA A 254 -15.23 -6.14 -13.50
C ALA A 254 -16.72 -5.82 -13.56
N VAL A 255 -17.04 -4.54 -13.63
CA VAL A 255 -18.43 -4.09 -13.59
C VAL A 255 -18.83 -3.73 -15.01
N ALA A 256 -19.95 -4.29 -15.46
CA ALA A 256 -20.45 -4.13 -16.82
C ALA A 256 -21.85 -3.52 -16.79
N SER A 257 -22.04 -2.43 -17.52
CA SER A 257 -23.37 -1.83 -17.66
C SER A 257 -24.19 -2.67 -18.64
N GLY A 258 -25.12 -3.50 -18.15
CA GLY A 258 -25.98 -4.35 -19.00
C GLY A 258 -27.01 -3.58 -19.85
N ASP A 259 -27.23 -2.29 -19.54
CA ASP A 259 -27.93 -1.28 -20.32
C ASP A 259 -27.30 0.09 -20.02
N SER A 260 -27.87 1.22 -20.45
CA SER A 260 -27.36 2.56 -20.09
C SER A 260 -27.37 2.86 -18.57
N ASN A 261 -27.83 1.93 -17.72
CA ASN A 261 -28.09 2.12 -16.29
C ASN A 261 -27.38 1.11 -15.34
N GLY A 262 -26.50 0.22 -15.82
CA GLY A 262 -25.57 -0.47 -14.91
C GLY A 262 -25.96 -1.85 -14.36
N ARG A 263 -26.89 -2.58 -14.98
CA ARG A 263 -27.64 -3.69 -14.35
C ARG A 263 -26.89 -4.95 -13.87
N TYR A 264 -25.62 -5.24 -14.21
CA TYR A 264 -24.94 -6.49 -13.81
C TYR A 264 -23.52 -6.29 -13.27
N ILE A 265 -23.11 -7.06 -12.26
CA ILE A 265 -21.74 -7.01 -11.69
C ILE A 265 -21.05 -8.37 -11.87
N PHE A 266 -19.88 -8.36 -12.50
CA PHE A 266 -18.99 -9.53 -12.55
C PHE A 266 -17.81 -9.36 -11.60
N ALA A 267 -17.52 -10.36 -10.79
CA ALA A 267 -16.39 -10.32 -9.88
C ALA A 267 -15.60 -11.61 -9.98
N SER A 268 -14.27 -11.50 -10.06
CA SER A 268 -13.40 -12.64 -10.32
C SER A 268 -12.16 -12.60 -9.43
N GLY A 269 -12.06 -13.57 -8.52
CA GLY A 269 -11.01 -13.62 -7.52
C GLY A 269 -10.62 -15.05 -7.15
N ASN A 270 -9.31 -15.33 -7.19
CA ASN A 270 -8.69 -16.54 -6.62
C ASN A 270 -9.36 -17.87 -7.05
N GLY A 271 -9.59 -18.05 -8.36
CA GLY A 271 -10.20 -19.26 -8.93
C GLY A 271 -11.73 -19.25 -8.99
N SER A 272 -12.41 -18.31 -8.33
CA SER A 272 -13.87 -18.19 -8.33
C SER A 272 -14.32 -16.96 -9.12
N ASN A 273 -15.42 -17.09 -9.85
CA ASN A 273 -16.07 -16.00 -10.58
C ASN A 273 -17.53 -15.93 -10.13
N TYR A 274 -18.03 -14.73 -9.91
CA TYR A 274 -19.38 -14.47 -9.42
C TYR A 274 -20.05 -13.46 -10.35
N PHE A 275 -21.33 -13.67 -10.62
CA PHE A 275 -22.15 -12.82 -11.46
C PHE A 275 -23.40 -12.40 -10.69
N TYR A 276 -23.66 -11.10 -10.57
CA TYR A 276 -24.75 -10.53 -9.77
C TYR A 276 -25.64 -9.61 -10.60
N ASP A 277 -26.91 -9.52 -10.23
CA ASP A 277 -27.77 -8.40 -10.64
C ASP A 277 -27.44 -7.17 -9.77
N ALA A 278 -27.07 -6.06 -10.40
CA ALA A 278 -26.60 -4.84 -9.74
C ALA A 278 -27.71 -4.04 -9.04
N MET A 279 -28.98 -4.36 -9.29
CA MET A 279 -30.13 -3.67 -8.69
C MET A 279 -30.68 -4.46 -7.49
N SER A 280 -30.84 -5.77 -7.64
CA SER A 280 -31.34 -6.63 -6.57
C SER A 280 -30.24 -7.12 -5.62
N GLY A 281 -28.98 -7.17 -6.08
CA GLY A 281 -27.88 -7.80 -5.35
C GLY A 281 -27.88 -9.33 -5.40
N GLU A 282 -28.79 -9.94 -6.15
CA GLU A 282 -28.90 -11.39 -6.22
C GLU A 282 -27.73 -12.01 -6.99
N LEU A 283 -27.10 -13.05 -6.41
CA LEU A 283 -26.12 -13.88 -7.10
C LEU A 283 -26.82 -14.68 -8.21
N ILE A 284 -26.54 -14.33 -9.45
CA ILE A 284 -27.07 -15.00 -10.64
C ILE A 284 -26.30 -16.30 -10.91
N ALA A 285 -24.96 -16.29 -10.77
CA ALA A 285 -24.13 -17.46 -11.02
C ALA A 285 -22.77 -17.41 -10.30
N GLU A 286 -22.31 -18.57 -9.84
CA GLU A 286 -20.96 -18.80 -9.32
C GLU A 286 -20.23 -19.84 -10.20
N PHE A 287 -19.00 -19.54 -10.59
CA PHE A 287 -18.12 -20.41 -11.36
C PHE A 287 -16.82 -20.63 -10.58
N LYS A 288 -16.68 -21.80 -9.96
CA LYS A 288 -15.41 -22.26 -9.37
C LYS A 288 -14.61 -23.00 -10.42
N HIS A 289 -13.35 -22.61 -10.61
CA HIS A 289 -12.34 -23.41 -11.30
C HIS A 289 -11.36 -24.00 -10.29
#